data_AF-A0A1M6UHP4-F1
#
_entry.id   AF-A0A1M6UHP4-F1
#
_cell.length_a   1.000
_cell.length_b   1.000
_cell.length_c   1.000
_cell.angle_alpha   90.00
_cell.angle_beta   90.00
_cell.angle_gamma   90.00
#
_symmetry.space_group_name_H-M   'P 1'
#
loop_
_entity.id
_entity.type
_entity.pdbx_description
1 polymer ?
#
loop_
_entity_poly.entity_id
_entity_poly.type
_entity_poly.pdbx_seq_one_letter_code
_entity_poly.pdbx_strand_id
1 'polypeptide(L)' 'MSQIISYPDFVARAGVVELRPLSTVEEITHVAKIANALPHWFDQRRATTLIAQRVGMDTDLIHRLMTREGKSWMA' A
#
# COMPACT_ATOMS: atom_id res chain seq x y z
N MET A 1 2.79 3.38 18.60
CA MET A 1 2.81 2.65 17.30
C MET A 1 4.14 2.93 16.64
N SER A 2 4.95 1.92 16.35
CA SER A 2 6.22 2.15 15.65
C SER A 2 5.93 2.66 14.24
N GLN A 3 6.52 3.78 13.86
CA GLN A 3 6.44 4.27 12.48
C GLN A 3 7.14 3.27 11.57
N ILE A 4 6.46 2.86 10.50
CA ILE A 4 7.07 2.06 9.44
C ILE A 4 7.96 3.01 8.64
N ILE A 5 9.27 2.88 8.82
CA ILE A 5 10.27 3.82 8.28
C ILE A 5 11.08 3.26 7.10
N SER A 6 10.86 1.99 6.73
CA SER A 6 11.61 1.34 5.66
C SER A 6 10.83 0.21 4.98
N TYR A 7 11.24 -0.16 3.77
CA TYR A 7 10.62 -1.27 3.03
C TYR A 7 10.66 -2.63 3.77
N PRO A 8 11.76 -3.05 4.39
CA PRO A 8 11.76 -4.29 5.20
C PRO A 8 10.74 -4.25 6.34
N ASP A 9 10.62 -3.11 7.02
CA ASP A 9 9.67 -2.92 8.12
C ASP A 9 8.21 -2.92 7.61
N PHE A 10 7.98 -2.37 6.41
CA PHE A 10 6.70 -2.49 5.70
C PHE A 10 6.34 -3.94 5.42
N VAL A 11 7.26 -4.74 4.85
CA VAL A 11 7.01 -6.15 4.55
C VAL A 11 6.71 -6.95 5.82
N ALA A 12 7.41 -6.66 6.92
CA ALA A 12 7.26 -7.38 8.17
C ALA A 12 6.01 -6.99 8.98
N ARG A 13 5.52 -5.74 8.86
CA ARG A 13 4.58 -5.18 9.84
C ARG A 13 3.35 -4.48 9.24
N ALA A 14 3.33 -4.19 7.95
CA ALA A 14 2.24 -3.44 7.32
C ALA A 14 1.00 -4.30 7.01
N GLY A 15 0.96 -5.58 7.40
CA GLY A 15 -0.13 -6.49 7.03
C GLY A 15 -0.15 -6.89 5.54
N VAL A 16 0.83 -6.46 4.75
CA VAL A 16 0.92 -6.80 3.31
C VAL A 16 1.00 -8.31 3.07
N VAL A 17 1.52 -9.07 4.03
CA VAL A 17 1.62 -10.53 3.96
C VAL A 17 0.26 -11.22 4.12
N GLU A 18 -0.74 -10.53 4.68
CA GLU A 18 -2.08 -11.05 4.90
C GLU A 18 -3.03 -10.74 3.72
N LEU A 19 -2.62 -9.83 2.83
CA LEU A 19 -3.39 -9.50 1.63
C LEU A 19 -3.49 -10.71 0.69
N ARG A 20 -4.71 -10.88 0.15
CA ARG A 20 -5.12 -11.95 -0.76
C ARG A 20 -6.09 -11.40 -1.82
N PRO A 21 -6.39 -12.12 -2.91
CA PRO A 21 -7.27 -11.62 -3.97
C PRO A 21 -8.69 -11.23 -3.53
N LEU A 22 -9.18 -11.77 -2.42
CA LEU A 22 -10.48 -11.45 -1.83
C LEU A 22 -10.39 -10.45 -0.67
N SER A 23 -9.24 -9.82 -0.46
CA SER A 23 -9.08 -8.77 0.55
C SER A 23 -10.01 -7.60 0.25
N THR A 24 -10.52 -6.98 1.32
CA THR A 24 -11.46 -5.87 1.20
C THR A 24 -10.75 -4.61 0.70
N VAL A 25 -11.51 -3.69 0.08
CA VAL A 25 -10.96 -2.39 -0.33
C VAL A 25 -10.36 -1.65 0.86
N GLU A 26 -10.92 -1.79 2.05
CA GLU A 26 -10.43 -1.16 3.28
C GLU A 26 -9.06 -1.72 3.70
N GLU A 27 -8.90 -3.04 3.71
CA GLU A 27 -7.61 -3.71 3.97
C GLU A 27 -6.54 -3.24 2.98
N ILE A 28 -6.86 -3.26 1.69
CA ILE A 28 -5.93 -2.86 0.62
C ILE A 28 -5.54 -1.39 0.78
N THR A 29 -6.52 -0.52 1.06
CA THR A 29 -6.30 0.93 1.25
C THR A 29 -5.42 1.20 2.47
N HIS A 30 -5.61 0.46 3.57
CA HIS A 30 -4.79 0.60 4.76
C HIS A 30 -3.32 0.31 4.47
N VAL A 31 -3.03 -0.85 3.85
CA VAL A 31 -1.65 -1.22 3.51
C VAL A 31 -1.04 -0.26 2.48
N ALA A 32 -1.84 0.18 1.51
CA ALA A 32 -1.38 1.11 0.48
C ALA A 32 -1.06 2.52 1.05
N LYS A 33 -1.79 2.98 2.07
CA LYS A 33 -1.46 4.20 2.84
C LYS A 33 -0.09 4.10 3.50
N ILE A 34 0.21 2.95 4.11
CA ILE A 34 1.54 2.71 4.70
C ILE A 34 2.62 2.69 3.62
N ALA A 35 2.37 2.03 2.48
CA ALA A 35 3.31 2.00 1.36
C ALA A 35 3.66 3.41 0.85
N ASN A 36 2.68 4.32 0.78
CA ASN A 36 2.89 5.70 0.34
C ASN A 36 3.57 6.59 1.38
N ALA A 37 3.54 6.20 2.66
CA ALA A 37 4.26 6.87 3.73
C ALA A 37 5.76 6.50 3.77
N LEU A 38 6.21 5.56 2.94
CA LEU A 38 7.64 5.19 2.87
C LEU A 38 8.46 6.39 2.37
N PRO A 39 9.63 6.66 2.97
CA PRO A 39 10.39 7.89 2.69
C PRO A 39 11.03 7.90 1.30
N HIS A 40 11.31 6.73 0.71
CA HIS A 40 12.00 6.63 -0.58
C HIS A 40 11.03 6.22 -1.70
N TRP A 41 11.00 6.96 -2.81
CA TRP A 41 10.10 6.71 -3.95
C TRP A 41 10.22 5.29 -4.52
N PHE A 42 11.44 4.74 -4.55
CA PHE A 42 11.69 3.36 -4.99
C PHE A 42 11.04 2.32 -4.07
N ASP A 43 11.06 2.56 -2.76
CA ASP A 43 10.44 1.68 -1.77
C ASP A 43 8.91 1.76 -1.83
N GLN A 44 8.36 2.96 -2.04
CA GLN A 44 6.94 3.16 -2.35
C GLN A 44 6.53 2.31 -3.56
N ARG A 45 7.26 2.42 -4.68
CA ARG A 45 6.98 1.66 -5.90
C ARG A 45 7.05 0.15 -5.70
N ARG A 46 8.08 -0.35 -4.99
CA ARG A 46 8.19 -1.77 -4.64
C ARG A 46 7.02 -2.23 -3.78
N ALA A 47 6.63 -1.43 -2.80
CA ALA A 47 5.52 -1.74 -1.89
C ALA A 47 4.19 -1.79 -2.64
N THR A 48 3.91 -0.82 -3.53
CA THR A 48 2.71 -0.83 -4.38
C THR A 48 2.67 -2.04 -5.32
N THR A 49 3.80 -2.41 -5.92
CA THR A 49 3.91 -3.61 -6.77
C THR A 49 3.61 -4.88 -5.98
N LEU A 50 4.14 -4.99 -4.77
CA LEU A 50 3.90 -6.14 -3.90
C LEU A 50 2.41 -6.25 -3.51
N ILE A 51 1.78 -5.13 -3.13
CA ILE A 51 0.34 -5.09 -2.85
C ILE A 51 -0.45 -5.62 -4.04
N ALA A 52 -0.19 -5.09 -5.23
CA ALA A 52 -0.85 -5.47 -6.48
C ALA A 52 -0.73 -6.99 -6.76
N GLN A 53 0.48 -7.54 -6.61
CA GLN A 53 0.74 -8.97 -6.72
C GLN A 53 -0.07 -9.81 -5.72
N ARG A 54 -0.17 -9.36 -4.46
CA ARG A 54 -0.90 -10.08 -3.41
C ARG A 54 -2.40 -10.14 -3.65
N VAL A 55 -2.97 -9.05 -4.16
CA VAL A 55 -4.42 -8.97 -4.42
C VAL A 55 -4.79 -9.41 -5.83
N GLY A 56 -3.80 -9.78 -6.66
CA GLY A 56 -4.03 -10.19 -8.05
C GLY A 56 -4.60 -9.07 -8.93
N MET A 57 -4.27 -7.80 -8.63
CA MET A 57 -4.73 -6.63 -9.38
C MET A 57 -3.58 -5.95 -10.11
N ASP A 58 -3.91 -5.12 -11.09
CA ASP A 58 -2.94 -4.26 -11.75
C ASP A 58 -2.39 -3.19 -10.78
N THR A 59 -1.10 -2.91 -10.86
CA THR A 59 -0.43 -1.88 -10.07
C THR A 59 -1.01 -0.49 -10.36
N ASP A 60 -1.46 -0.24 -11.59
CA ASP A 60 -2.11 1.01 -11.98
C ASP A 60 -3.44 1.25 -11.23
N LEU A 61 -4.19 0.19 -10.93
CA LEU A 61 -5.43 0.30 -10.16
C LEU A 61 -5.15 0.67 -8.70
N ILE A 62 -4.09 0.12 -8.12
CA ILE A 62 -3.63 0.50 -6.77
C ILE A 62 -3.18 1.96 -6.76
N HIS A 63 -2.44 2.43 -7.76
CA HIS A 63 -2.07 3.84 -7.89
C HIS A 63 -3.28 4.78 -7.98
N ARG A 64 -4.30 4.40 -8.75
CA ARG A 64 -5.54 5.19 -8.86
C ARG A 64 -6.32 5.24 -7.55
N LEU A 65 -6.41 4.12 -6.83
CA LEU A 65 -7.01 4.06 -5.50
C LEU A 65 -6.31 5.05 -4.55
N MET A 66 -4.98 5.04 -4.54
CA MET A 66 -4.16 5.94 -3.74
C MET A 66 -4.33 7.41 -4.12
N THR A 67 -4.43 7.70 -5.42
CA THR A 67 -4.65 9.08 -5.92
C THR A 67 -6.04 9.60 -5.55
N ARG A 68 -7.07 8.73 -5.57
CA ARG A 68 -8.43 9.07 -5.19
C ARG A 68 -8.54 9.36 -3.69
N GLU A 69 -7.94 8.50 -2.87
CA GLU A 69 -7.88 8.68 -1.42
C GLU A 69 -7.08 9.94 -1.05
N GLY A 70 -5.95 10.21 -1.71
CA GLY A 70 -5.14 11.42 -1.48
C GLY A 70 -5.90 12.73 -1.78
N LYS A 71 -6.85 12.72 -2.71
CA LYS A 71 -7.75 13.86 -2.96
C LYS A 71 -8.87 14.02 -1.93
N SER A 72 -9.26 12.94 -1.24
CA SER A 72 -10.33 12.97 -0.24
C SER A 72 -9.97 13.70 1.05
N TRP A 73 -8.69 14.04 1.27
CA TRP A 73 -8.23 14.79 2.46
C TRP A 73 -8.01 16.28 2.19
N MET A 74 -8.20 16.75 0.95
CA MET A 74 -8.12 18.17 0.59
C MET A 74 -9.49 18.79 0.28
N ALA A 75 -10.58 18.09 0.63
CA ALA A 75 -11.95 18.57 0.50
C ALA A 75 -12.58 18.76 1.88
#